data_AF-A0A349WGJ1-F1
#
_entry.id   AF-A0A349WGJ1-F1
#
_cell.length_a   1.000
_cell.length_b   1.000
_cell.length_c   1.000
_cell.angle_alpha   90.00
_cell.angle_beta   90.00
_cell.angle_gamma   90.00
#
_symmetry.space_group_name_H-M   'P 1'
#
loop_
_entity.id
_entity.type
_entity.pdbx_description
1 polymer ?
#
loop_
_entity_poly.entity_id
_entity_poly.type
_entity_poly.pdbx_seq_one_letter_code
_entity_poly.pdbx_strand_id
1 'polypeptide(L)'
;AGMLAVYDEIDPKLRDRVEAVILNKNPEAGEQLLEYAEKVKDQNSNRKSDGPDLSWRKKPVSERLSYSLVKGIGDYAEQDAEEARILLGRPLEVIEGPLMDGMKVVGDLFGDGKMFLPQVVKSARVMKKAVAYLEPFMEAEKDGKGSKKRGTMVIATVKGDVHDIGK
;
A
#
# COMPACT_ATOMS: atom_id res chain seq x y z
N ALA A 1 12.77 -7.01 7.90
CA ALA A 1 11.45 -7.55 8.27
C ALA A 1 10.84 -8.17 7.01
N GLY A 2 10.29 -9.38 7.09
CA GLY A 2 9.84 -10.15 5.93
C GLY A 2 8.87 -9.37 5.03
N MET A 3 9.05 -9.54 3.71
CA MET A 3 8.17 -8.98 2.70
C MET A 3 6.78 -9.64 2.84
N LEU A 4 5.79 -8.87 3.28
CA LEU A 4 4.40 -9.34 3.41
C LEU A 4 3.70 -9.12 2.07
N ALA A 5 3.92 -10.04 1.13
CA ALA A 5 3.22 -10.05 -0.15
C ALA A 5 1.72 -10.38 0.04
N VAL A 6 0.86 -9.93 -0.88
CA VAL A 6 -0.55 -10.32 -0.90
C VAL A 6 -0.63 -11.80 -1.24
N TYR A 7 -1.48 -12.55 -0.56
CA TYR A 7 -1.54 -14.01 -0.68
C TYR A 7 -1.73 -14.50 -2.13
N ASP A 8 -2.63 -13.85 -2.86
CA ASP A 8 -2.97 -14.18 -4.24
C ASP A 8 -1.87 -13.83 -5.26
N GLU A 9 -0.93 -12.96 -4.89
CA GLU A 9 0.21 -12.60 -5.74
C GLU A 9 1.41 -13.53 -5.55
N ILE A 10 1.35 -14.44 -4.57
CA ILE A 10 2.37 -15.47 -4.41
C ILE A 10 2.28 -16.42 -5.61
N ASP A 11 3.43 -16.72 -6.24
CA ASP A 11 3.52 -17.70 -7.32
C ASP A 11 2.73 -18.97 -6.95
N PRO A 12 1.74 -19.41 -7.76
CA PRO A 12 0.85 -20.50 -7.39
C PRO A 12 1.60 -21.78 -7.03
N LYS A 13 2.69 -22.10 -7.74
CA LYS A 13 3.50 -23.30 -7.44
C LYS A 13 4.18 -23.20 -6.08
N LEU A 14 4.73 -22.04 -5.75
CA LEU A 14 5.29 -21.79 -4.42
C LEU A 14 4.20 -21.86 -3.34
N ARG A 15 3.07 -21.19 -3.57
CA ARG A 15 1.94 -21.15 -2.63
C ARG A 15 1.42 -22.55 -2.32
N ASP A 16 1.16 -23.36 -3.35
CA ASP A 16 0.59 -24.70 -3.18
C ASP A 16 1.56 -25.63 -2.44
N ARG A 17 2.87 -25.53 -2.69
CA ARG A 17 3.89 -26.31 -1.98
C ARG A 17 4.01 -25.90 -0.51
N VAL A 18 3.98 -24.59 -0.23
CA VAL A 18 4.00 -24.08 1.16
C VAL A 18 2.72 -24.47 1.90
N GLU A 19 1.55 -24.35 1.27
CA GLU A 19 0.28 -24.82 1.83
C GLU A 19 0.33 -26.32 2.14
N ALA A 20 0.88 -27.13 1.24
CA ALA A 20 0.96 -28.58 1.44
C ALA A 20 1.77 -28.95 2.68
N VAL A 21 2.84 -28.21 2.97
CA VAL A 21 3.64 -28.37 4.19
C VAL A 21 2.88 -27.90 5.43
N ILE A 22 2.33 -26.68 5.41
CA ILE A 22 1.67 -26.07 6.58
C ILE A 22 0.42 -26.88 6.97
N LEU A 23 -0.37 -27.31 5.99
CA LEU A 23 -1.62 -28.04 6.19
C LEU A 23 -1.42 -29.56 6.23
N ASN A 24 -0.17 -30.04 6.12
CA ASN A 24 0.17 -31.47 6.09
C ASN A 24 -0.69 -32.25 5.07
N LYS A 25 -0.85 -31.71 3.86
CA LYS A 25 -1.72 -32.29 2.81
C LYS A 25 -1.23 -33.66 2.33
N ASN A 26 0.09 -33.89 2.37
CA ASN A 26 0.68 -35.18 2.05
C ASN A 26 2.02 -35.37 2.80
N PRO A 27 2.51 -36.62 2.96
CA PRO A 27 3.73 -36.92 3.71
C PRO A 27 5.01 -36.39 3.07
N GLU A 28 5.01 -36.20 1.74
CA GLU A 28 6.18 -35.80 0.93
C GLU A 28 6.28 -34.27 0.77
N ALA A 29 5.35 -33.50 1.34
CA ALA A 29 5.23 -32.06 1.08
C ALA A 29 6.51 -31.31 1.47
N GLY A 30 7.18 -31.74 2.54
CA GLY A 30 8.45 -31.16 2.99
C GLY A 30 9.57 -31.35 1.96
N GLU A 31 9.70 -32.56 1.41
CA GLU A 31 10.69 -32.88 0.38
C GLU A 31 10.39 -32.14 -0.92
N GLN A 32 9.12 -32.11 -1.34
CA GLN A 32 8.68 -31.37 -2.54
C GLN A 32 8.96 -29.87 -2.43
N LEU A 33 8.82 -29.27 -1.24
CA LEU A 33 9.17 -27.87 -1.03
C LEU A 33 10.69 -27.66 -1.08
N LEU A 34 11.48 -28.58 -0.50
CA LEU A 34 12.95 -28.54 -0.55
C LEU A 34 13.46 -28.62 -1.99
N GLU A 35 12.98 -29.57 -2.79
CA GLU A 35 13.34 -29.71 -4.20
C GLU A 35 12.99 -28.46 -5.01
N TYR A 36 11.87 -27.79 -4.67
CA TYR A 36 11.50 -26.53 -5.30
C TYR A 36 12.52 -25.44 -4.97
N ALA A 37 12.89 -25.33 -3.69
CA ALA A 37 13.83 -24.33 -3.22
C ALA A 37 15.20 -24.48 -3.90
N GLU A 38 15.68 -25.71 -4.10
CA GLU A 38 16.92 -25.99 -4.84
C GLU A 38 16.83 -25.54 -6.30
N LYS A 39 15.73 -25.88 -7.02
CA LYS A 39 15.51 -25.42 -8.39
C LYS A 39 15.48 -23.90 -8.52
N VAL A 40 14.84 -23.22 -7.57
CA VAL A 40 14.77 -21.74 -7.55
C VAL A 40 16.14 -21.13 -7.22
N LYS A 41 16.90 -21.75 -6.31
CA LYS A 41 18.26 -21.34 -5.98
C LYS A 41 19.18 -21.42 -7.21
N ASP A 42 19.14 -22.53 -7.95
CA ASP A 42 19.95 -22.70 -9.16
C ASP A 42 19.56 -21.71 -10.27
N GLN A 43 18.27 -21.37 -10.39
CA GLN A 43 17.82 -20.33 -11.31
C GLN A 43 18.26 -18.93 -10.90
N ASN A 44 18.35 -18.64 -9.60
CA ASN A 44 18.79 -17.35 -9.08
C ASN A 44 20.32 -17.21 -9.04
N SER A 45 21.09 -18.29 -8.98
CA SER A 45 22.57 -18.28 -9.10
C SER A 45 23.05 -17.64 -10.42
N ASN A 46 22.23 -17.68 -11.47
CA ASN A 46 22.52 -17.06 -12.78
C ASN A 46 21.87 -15.68 -12.98
N ARG A 47 21.07 -15.20 -12.03
CA ARG A 47 20.53 -13.83 -12.07
C ARG A 47 21.43 -12.93 -11.24
N LYS A 48 22.21 -12.07 -11.92
CA LYS A 48 22.74 -10.86 -11.26
C LYS A 48 21.57 -10.20 -10.54
N SER A 49 21.73 -9.90 -9.26
CA SER A 49 20.74 -9.15 -8.50
C SER A 49 20.65 -7.74 -9.09
N ASP A 50 19.86 -7.58 -10.15
CA ASP A 50 19.22 -6.30 -10.41
C ASP A 50 18.51 -5.93 -9.11
N GLY A 51 18.65 -4.67 -8.70
CA GLY A 51 18.10 -4.15 -7.45
C GLY A 51 16.58 -4.37 -7.33
N PRO A 52 15.93 -3.82 -6.29
CA PRO A 52 14.47 -3.91 -6.16
C PRO A 52 13.78 -3.55 -7.48
N ASP A 53 12.80 -4.35 -7.91
CA ASP A 53 12.08 -4.11 -9.16
C ASP A 53 11.35 -2.75 -9.08
N LEU A 54 11.88 -1.76 -9.80
CA LEU A 54 11.32 -0.41 -9.91
C LEU A 54 10.46 -0.24 -11.16
N SER A 55 10.03 -1.33 -11.82
CA SER A 55 9.14 -1.27 -13.00
C SER A 55 7.88 -0.44 -12.74
N TRP A 56 7.29 -0.57 -11.55
CA TRP A 56 6.11 0.18 -11.11
C TRP A 56 6.33 1.70 -11.09
N ARG A 57 7.57 2.19 -10.96
CA ARG A 57 7.90 3.63 -10.99
C ARG A 57 7.68 4.26 -12.36
N LYS A 58 7.61 3.46 -13.43
CA LYS A 58 7.38 3.96 -14.80
C LYS A 58 5.90 4.21 -15.11
N LYS A 59 5.00 3.84 -14.20
CA LYS A 59 3.55 4.01 -14.35
C LYS A 59 3.10 5.46 -14.08
N PRO A 60 1.88 5.84 -14.51
CA PRO A 60 1.27 7.11 -14.13
C PRO A 60 1.20 7.28 -12.61
N VAL A 61 1.30 8.53 -12.12
CA VAL A 61 1.37 8.83 -10.68
C VAL A 61 0.20 8.26 -9.88
N SER A 62 -1.00 8.21 -10.46
CA SER A 62 -2.18 7.63 -9.82
C SER A 62 -2.00 6.14 -9.53
N GLU A 63 -1.49 5.38 -10.50
CA GLU A 63 -1.17 3.97 -10.33
C GLU A 63 -0.01 3.76 -9.35
N ARG A 64 0.98 4.67 -9.33
CA ARG A 64 2.11 4.59 -8.39
C ARG A 64 1.68 4.83 -6.95
N LEU A 65 0.80 5.79 -6.71
CA LEU A 65 0.21 6.06 -5.40
C LEU A 65 -0.61 4.86 -4.91
N SER A 66 -1.49 4.32 -5.76
CA SER A 66 -2.28 3.13 -5.43
C SER A 66 -1.39 1.92 -5.14
N TYR A 67 -0.38 1.67 -5.98
CA TYR A 67 0.59 0.59 -5.77
C TYR A 67 1.34 0.76 -4.44
N SER A 68 1.80 1.98 -4.14
CA SER A 68 2.54 2.27 -2.91
C SER A 68 1.68 2.05 -1.67
N LEU A 69 0.38 2.38 -1.73
CA LEU A 69 -0.57 2.10 -0.66
C LEU A 69 -0.78 0.61 -0.47
N VAL A 70 -1.07 -0.15 -1.52
CA VAL A 70 -1.31 -1.60 -1.45
C VAL A 70 -0.07 -2.35 -0.94
N LYS A 71 1.14 -1.96 -1.39
CA LYS A 71 2.40 -2.59 -0.99
C LYS A 71 2.97 -2.03 0.33
N GLY A 72 2.44 -0.93 0.83
CA GLY A 72 2.93 -0.25 2.03
C GLY A 72 4.34 0.36 1.86
N ILE A 73 4.63 0.93 0.69
CA ILE A 73 5.91 1.56 0.35
C ILE A 73 5.82 3.07 0.61
N GLY A 74 6.49 3.55 1.66
CA GLY A 74 6.44 4.95 2.08
C GLY A 74 7.53 5.86 1.48
N ASP A 75 8.50 5.30 0.77
CA ASP A 75 9.72 6.03 0.37
C ASP A 75 9.42 7.14 -0.65
N TYR A 76 8.46 6.90 -1.54
CA TYR A 76 8.09 7.82 -2.62
C TYR A 76 6.78 8.58 -2.38
N ALA A 77 6.15 8.40 -1.22
CA ALA A 77 4.80 8.91 -0.94
C ALA A 77 4.68 10.43 -1.12
N GLU A 78 5.66 11.20 -0.63
CA GLU A 78 5.68 12.66 -0.74
C GLU A 78 5.92 13.11 -2.19
N GLN A 79 6.88 12.48 -2.87
CA GLN A 79 7.23 12.81 -4.25
C GLN A 79 6.04 12.55 -5.20
N ASP A 80 5.38 11.40 -5.05
CA ASP A 80 4.22 11.08 -5.89
C ASP A 80 3.00 11.92 -5.51
N ALA A 81 2.82 12.27 -4.22
CA ALA A 81 1.76 13.19 -3.80
C ALA A 81 1.95 14.59 -4.42
N GLU A 82 3.18 15.08 -4.50
CA GLU A 82 3.49 16.36 -5.15
C GLU A 82 3.21 16.34 -6.65
N GLU A 83 3.69 15.31 -7.35
CA GLU A 83 3.43 15.17 -8.79
C GLU A 83 1.92 15.10 -9.07
N ALA A 84 1.17 14.33 -8.27
CA ALA A 84 -0.29 14.27 -8.38
C ALA A 84 -0.95 15.63 -8.07
N ARG A 85 -0.46 16.36 -7.06
CA ARG A 85 -0.97 17.69 -6.70
C ARG A 85 -0.79 18.69 -7.84
N ILE A 86 0.36 18.67 -8.52
CA ILE A 86 0.63 19.52 -9.67
C ILE A 86 -0.31 19.17 -10.83
N LEU A 87 -0.51 17.87 -11.10
CA LEU A 87 -1.34 17.41 -12.22
C LEU A 87 -2.84 17.66 -12.01
N LEU A 88 -3.35 17.43 -10.78
CA LEU A 88 -4.76 17.62 -10.43
C LEU A 88 -5.06 19.07 -10.03
N GLY A 89 -4.05 19.86 -9.69
CA GLY A 89 -4.18 21.29 -9.37
C GLY A 89 -4.72 21.56 -7.97
N ARG A 90 -5.44 20.63 -7.33
CA ARG A 90 -5.96 20.78 -5.97
C ARG A 90 -5.50 19.63 -5.06
N PRO A 91 -4.91 19.92 -3.88
CA PRO A 91 -4.43 18.88 -2.97
C PRO A 91 -5.53 17.91 -2.52
N LEU A 92 -6.75 18.43 -2.32
CA LEU A 92 -7.90 17.62 -1.93
C LEU A 92 -8.24 16.54 -2.98
N GLU A 93 -8.06 16.84 -4.26
CA GLU A 93 -8.34 15.89 -5.35
C GLU A 93 -7.33 14.73 -5.37
N VAL A 94 -6.11 14.93 -4.85
CA VAL A 94 -5.14 13.84 -4.66
C VAL A 94 -5.62 12.89 -3.56
N ILE A 95 -6.17 13.44 -2.47
CA ILE A 95 -6.69 12.66 -1.33
C ILE A 95 -7.95 11.89 -1.75
N GLU A 96 -8.91 12.57 -2.35
CA GLU A 96 -10.20 11.98 -2.73
C GLU A 96 -10.13 11.10 -4.00
N GLY A 97 -9.09 11.26 -4.82
CA GLY A 97 -8.84 10.44 -6.00
C GLY A 97 -7.86 9.29 -5.72
N PRO A 98 -6.61 9.37 -6.19
CA PRO A 98 -5.69 8.23 -6.22
C PRO A 98 -5.38 7.63 -4.85
N LEU A 99 -5.35 8.44 -3.79
CA LEU A 99 -5.10 7.94 -2.43
C LEU A 99 -6.30 7.16 -1.89
N MET A 100 -7.52 7.68 -2.06
CA MET A 100 -8.74 6.98 -1.65
C MET A 100 -9.00 5.72 -2.48
N ASP A 101 -8.74 5.77 -3.80
CA ASP A 101 -8.82 4.60 -4.68
C ASP A 101 -7.87 3.49 -4.22
N GLY A 102 -6.62 3.83 -3.86
CA GLY A 102 -5.66 2.88 -3.30
C GLY A 102 -6.13 2.28 -1.96
N MET A 103 -6.69 3.10 -1.07
CA MET A 103 -7.22 2.62 0.21
C MET A 103 -8.48 1.75 0.05
N LYS A 104 -9.29 2.00 -0.99
CA LYS A 104 -10.42 1.12 -1.32
C LYS A 104 -9.94 -0.28 -1.69
N VAL A 105 -8.91 -0.39 -2.53
CA VAL A 105 -8.31 -1.70 -2.87
C VAL A 105 -7.74 -2.40 -1.64
N VAL A 106 -7.07 -1.66 -0.75
CA VAL A 106 -6.59 -2.20 0.54
C VAL A 106 -7.76 -2.73 1.38
N GLY A 107 -8.87 -1.99 1.44
CA GLY A 107 -10.10 -2.39 2.15
C GLY A 107 -10.73 -3.64 1.56
N ASP A 108 -10.85 -3.73 0.24
CA ASP A 108 -11.40 -4.89 -0.47
C ASP A 108 -10.52 -6.13 -0.21
N LEU A 109 -9.20 -6.01 -0.33
CA LEU A 109 -8.26 -7.10 -0.05
C LEU A 109 -8.30 -7.56 1.42
N PHE A 110 -8.48 -6.63 2.36
CA PHE A 110 -8.63 -6.97 3.78
C PHE A 110 -9.97 -7.66 4.05
N GLY A 111 -11.06 -7.16 3.45
CA GLY A 111 -12.41 -7.74 3.56
C GLY A 111 -12.49 -9.15 2.98
N ASP A 112 -11.77 -9.41 1.89
CA ASP A 112 -11.64 -10.73 1.26
C ASP A 112 -10.68 -11.67 2.00
N GLY A 113 -10.02 -11.23 3.08
CA GLY A 113 -9.04 -12.01 3.82
C GLY A 113 -7.70 -12.22 3.09
N LYS A 114 -7.44 -11.47 2.02
CA LYS A 114 -6.22 -11.53 1.20
C LYS A 114 -5.10 -10.62 1.72
N MET A 115 -5.46 -9.69 2.59
CA MET A 115 -4.56 -8.80 3.32
C MET A 115 -4.83 -8.89 4.82
N PHE A 116 -3.77 -8.78 5.62
CA PHE A 116 -3.81 -8.88 7.07
C PHE A 116 -3.59 -7.53 7.74
N LEU A 117 -3.98 -7.43 9.03
CA LEU A 117 -3.91 -6.19 9.80
C LEU A 117 -2.52 -5.50 9.76
N PRO A 118 -1.37 -6.21 9.87
CA PRO A 118 -0.06 -5.55 9.77
C PRO A 118 0.22 -4.90 8.40
N GLN A 119 -0.35 -5.43 7.31
CA GLN A 119 -0.25 -4.84 5.97
C GLN A 119 -1.11 -3.58 5.88
N VAL A 120 -2.36 -3.64 6.36
CA VAL A 120 -3.26 -2.47 6.40
C VAL A 120 -2.64 -1.32 7.20
N VAL A 121 -1.99 -1.62 8.34
CA VAL A 121 -1.29 -0.60 9.14
C VAL A 121 -0.11 0.02 8.38
N LYS A 122 0.60 -0.75 7.54
CA LYS A 122 1.64 -0.18 6.66
C LYS A 122 1.04 0.73 5.60
N SER A 123 -0.05 0.31 4.94
CA SER A 123 -0.77 1.13 3.96
C SER A 123 -1.24 2.45 4.59
N ALA A 124 -1.80 2.39 5.80
CA ALA A 124 -2.22 3.57 6.54
C ALA A 124 -1.07 4.55 6.85
N ARG A 125 0.16 4.04 7.09
CA ARG A 125 1.34 4.91 7.26
C ARG A 125 1.72 5.64 5.97
N VAL A 126 1.61 4.96 4.82
CA VAL A 126 1.84 5.58 3.50
C VAL A 126 0.80 6.67 3.24
N MET A 127 -0.48 6.36 3.49
CA MET A 127 -1.59 7.32 3.39
C MET A 127 -1.33 8.56 4.25
N LYS A 128 -1.03 8.36 5.54
CA LYS A 128 -0.76 9.45 6.48
C LYS A 128 0.42 10.32 6.04
N LYS A 129 1.49 9.71 5.52
CA LYS A 129 2.66 10.43 5.01
C LYS A 129 2.32 11.31 3.80
N ALA A 130 1.55 10.78 2.85
CA ALA A 130 1.10 11.55 1.69
C ALA A 130 0.14 12.69 2.07
N VAL A 131 -0.80 12.44 2.98
CA VAL A 131 -1.74 13.48 3.47
C VAL A 131 -0.99 14.58 4.22
N ALA A 132 -0.08 14.24 5.12
CA ALA A 132 0.73 15.21 5.86
C ALA A 132 1.57 16.12 4.94
N TYR A 133 2.01 15.60 3.80
CA TYR A 133 2.68 16.42 2.78
C TYR A 133 1.74 17.42 2.11
N LEU A 134 0.47 17.05 1.90
CA LEU A 134 -0.54 17.89 1.23
C LEU A 134 -1.17 18.93 2.15
N GLU A 135 -1.12 18.74 3.48
CA GLU A 135 -1.70 19.63 4.50
C GLU A 135 -1.32 21.11 4.32
N PRO A 136 -0.03 21.50 4.20
CA PRO A 136 0.35 22.90 4.04
C PRO A 136 -0.24 23.55 2.79
N PHE A 137 -0.41 22.79 1.70
CA PHE A 137 -1.00 23.29 0.46
C PHE A 137 -2.51 23.49 0.58
N MET A 138 -3.20 22.65 1.36
CA MET A 138 -4.62 22.83 1.66
C MET A 138 -4.87 24.07 2.52
N GLU A 139 -4.00 24.35 3.49
CA GLU A 139 -4.07 25.55 4.32
C GLU A 139 -3.84 26.82 3.48
N ALA A 140 -2.81 26.83 2.64
CA ALA A 140 -2.54 27.94 1.72
C ALA A 140 -3.71 28.23 0.75
N GLU A 141 -4.39 27.19 0.25
CA GLU A 141 -5.59 27.34 -0.59
C GLU A 141 -6.77 27.98 0.16
N LYS A 142 -6.90 27.74 1.47
CA LYS A 142 -7.95 28.33 2.33
C LYS A 142 -7.68 29.80 2.64
N ASP A 143 -6.42 30.14 2.90
CA ASP A 143 -6.01 31.52 3.22
C ASP A 143 -6.16 32.45 2.01
N GLY A 144 -5.83 31.97 0.81
CA GLY A 144 -5.97 32.73 -0.44
C GLY A 144 -7.42 33.06 -0.83
N LYS A 145 -8.42 32.36 -0.26
CA LYS A 145 -9.85 32.55 -0.56
C LYS A 145 -10.58 33.44 0.45
N GLY A 146 -9.86 34.07 1.39
CA GLY A 146 -10.48 34.97 2.38
C GLY A 146 -11.51 34.24 3.24
N SER A 147 -11.18 33.03 3.68
CA SER A 147 -12.06 32.17 4.47
C SER A 147 -12.44 32.84 5.81
N LYS A 148 -13.56 33.58 5.84
CA LYS A 148 -14.18 34.03 7.08
C LYS A 148 -14.61 32.81 7.90
N LYS A 149 -14.28 32.80 9.19
CA LYS A 149 -14.73 31.78 10.14
C LYS A 149 -16.27 31.70 10.13
N ARG A 150 -16.81 30.59 9.59
CA ARG A 150 -18.27 30.35 9.47
C ARG A 150 -18.91 29.82 10.75
N GLY A 151 -18.10 29.41 11.74
CA GLY A 151 -18.54 28.83 13.00
C GLY A 151 -17.41 28.04 13.68
N THR A 152 -17.73 27.35 14.77
CA THR A 152 -16.85 26.40 15.45
C THR A 152 -17.49 25.02 15.38
N MET A 153 -16.75 24.00 14.96
CA MET A 153 -17.18 22.60 14.91
C MET A 153 -16.29 21.77 15.84
N VAL A 154 -16.89 20.84 16.57
CA VAL A 154 -16.17 19.81 17.33
C VAL A 154 -16.29 18.51 16.55
N ILE A 155 -15.16 17.95 16.13
CA ILE A 155 -15.07 16.65 15.47
C ILE A 155 -14.27 15.70 16.37
N ALA A 156 -14.76 14.47 16.55
CA ALA A 156 -14.11 13.46 17.38
C ALA A 156 -14.44 12.06 16.85
N THR A 157 -13.56 11.09 17.12
CA THR A 157 -13.84 9.67 16.87
C THR A 157 -14.69 9.12 18.02
N VAL A 158 -15.70 8.31 17.71
CA VAL A 158 -16.59 7.71 18.71
C VAL A 158 -15.85 6.74 19.63
N LYS A 159 -16.40 6.53 20.84
CA LYS A 159 -15.79 5.60 21.81
C LYS A 159 -15.65 4.20 21.22
N GLY A 160 -14.43 3.66 21.27
CA GLY A 160 -14.11 2.32 20.77
C GLY A 160 -13.69 2.28 19.30
N ASP A 161 -13.73 3.40 18.59
CA ASP A 161 -13.17 3.54 17.25
C ASP A 161 -11.80 4.23 17.29
N VAL A 162 -10.92 3.82 16.38
CA VAL A 162 -9.53 4.29 16.27
C VAL A 162 -9.23 4.93 14.91
N HIS A 163 -10.19 4.90 13.97
CA HIS A 163 -9.99 5.47 12.65
C HIS A 163 -10.02 6.99 12.71
N ASP A 164 -8.93 7.64 12.27
CA ASP A 164 -8.73 9.08 12.40
C ASP A 164 -8.32 9.83 11.14
N ILE A 165 -7.92 9.14 10.08
CA ILE A 165 -7.36 9.74 8.86
C ILE A 165 -8.37 10.64 8.13
N GLY A 166 -9.66 10.32 8.17
CA GLY A 166 -10.71 11.09 7.50
C GLY A 166 -11.34 12.21 8.32
N LYS A 167 -10.81 12.51 9.52
CA LYS A 167 -11.25 13.65 10.33
C LYS A 167 -10.63 14.95 9.84
#